data_AF-A0A2A4YPG3-F1
#
_entry.id   AF-A0A2A4YPG3-F1
#
_cell.length_a   1.000
_cell.length_b   1.000
_cell.length_c   1.000
_cell.angle_alpha   90.00
_cell.angle_beta   90.00
_cell.angle_gamma   90.00
#
_symmetry.space_group_name_H-M   'P 1'
#
loop_
_entity.id
_entity.type
_entity.pdbx_description
1 polymer ?
#
loop_
_entity_poly.entity_id
_entity_poly.type
_entity_poly.pdbx_seq_one_letter_code
_entity_poly.pdbx_strand_id
1 'polypeptide(L)'
;MSDQIKNNSTNTSNSGIKAFFSINDLREKDYQNIDLLPNERLALKNYDRFRITELNKQVSKDKFHNKYMQLQVMANLSPFEEFLKEVYFS
;
A
#
# COMPACT_ATOMS: atom_id res chain seq x y z
N MET A 1 23.31 30.22 -12.00
CA MET A 1 24.23 29.14 -12.38
C MET A 1 24.47 28.28 -11.14
N SER A 2 24.10 27.02 -11.02
CA SER A 2 23.24 26.12 -11.77
C SER A 2 22.96 24.97 -10.79
N ASP A 3 21.72 24.50 -10.75
CA ASP A 3 21.31 23.31 -10.02
C ASP A 3 22.17 22.08 -10.36
N GLN A 4 22.50 21.27 -9.37
CA GLN A 4 22.69 19.82 -9.56
C GLN A 4 22.04 19.03 -8.43
N ILE A 5 20.75 18.77 -8.64
CA ILE A 5 20.02 17.62 -8.08
C ILE A 5 20.75 16.36 -8.54
N LYS A 6 21.33 15.60 -7.60
CA LYS A 6 21.78 14.23 -7.87
C LYS A 6 20.66 13.27 -7.51
N ASN A 7 19.80 13.03 -8.51
CA ASN A 7 19.06 11.79 -8.63
C ASN A 7 20.05 10.64 -8.67
N ASN A 8 19.91 9.65 -7.78
CA ASN A 8 20.32 8.29 -8.11
C ASN A 8 19.27 7.31 -7.58
N SER A 9 18.55 6.78 -8.56
CA SER A 9 17.60 5.70 -8.45
C SER A 9 18.29 4.37 -8.10
N THR A 10 17.47 3.45 -7.59
CA THR A 10 17.65 1.99 -7.51
C THR A 10 18.76 1.44 -6.61
N ASN A 11 18.41 1.17 -5.35
CA ASN A 11 18.92 -0.02 -4.65
C ASN A 11 17.87 -1.13 -4.72
N THR A 12 17.78 -1.75 -5.90
CA THR A 12 17.24 -3.09 -6.05
C THR A 12 18.27 -4.10 -5.56
N SER A 13 18.13 -4.58 -4.32
CA SER A 13 18.82 -5.78 -3.86
C SER A 13 17.94 -7.01 -4.11
N ASN A 14 18.40 -7.86 -5.02
CA ASN A 14 17.84 -9.16 -5.44
C ASN A 14 17.28 -10.04 -4.32
N SER A 15 15.98 -10.39 -4.44
CA SER A 15 15.40 -11.64 -3.95
C SER A 15 14.08 -11.91 -4.70
N GLY A 16 14.09 -12.80 -5.71
CA GLY A 16 12.89 -13.41 -6.30
C GLY A 16 11.75 -12.47 -6.72
N ILE A 17 11.98 -11.64 -7.74
CA ILE A 17 11.03 -10.81 -8.53
C ILE A 17 9.60 -10.68 -7.94
N LYS A 18 9.42 -9.75 -6.99
CA LYS A 18 8.12 -9.12 -6.80
C LYS A 18 7.90 -8.16 -7.97
N ALA A 19 6.94 -8.46 -8.83
CA ALA A 19 6.70 -7.72 -10.09
C ALA A 19 5.96 -6.38 -9.92
N PHE A 20 5.62 -6.00 -8.68
CA PHE A 20 4.80 -4.82 -8.38
C PHE A 20 5.11 -4.24 -7.00
N PHE A 21 4.75 -2.97 -6.80
CA PHE A 21 4.70 -2.34 -5.49
C PHE A 21 3.33 -2.58 -4.86
N SER A 22 3.34 -3.02 -3.62
CA SER A 22 2.15 -3.25 -2.79
C SER A 22 1.92 -2.12 -1.81
N ILE A 23 0.76 -2.12 -1.14
CA ILE A 23 0.47 -1.16 -0.07
C ILE A 23 1.53 -1.21 1.04
N ASN A 24 2.04 -2.40 1.40
CA ASN A 24 3.05 -2.50 2.44
C ASN A 24 4.40 -1.89 2.00
N ASP A 25 4.77 -2.04 0.72
CA ASP A 25 6.00 -1.41 0.20
C ASP A 25 5.86 0.12 0.18
N LEU A 26 4.67 0.66 -0.11
CA LEU A 26 4.41 2.09 -0.02
C LEU A 26 4.51 2.61 1.42
N ARG A 27 4.06 1.82 2.42
CA ARG A 27 4.23 2.18 3.84
C ARG A 27 5.69 2.18 4.25
N GLU A 28 6.46 1.21 3.78
CA GLU A 28 7.90 1.18 4.03
C GLU A 28 8.58 2.39 3.40
N LYS A 29 8.22 2.74 2.16
CA LYS A 29 8.70 3.95 1.49
C LYS A 29 8.41 5.22 2.32
N ASP A 30 7.18 5.37 2.82
CA ASP A 30 6.77 6.49 3.67
C ASP A 30 7.55 6.52 5.02
N TYR A 31 7.72 5.35 5.65
CA TYR A 31 8.50 5.20 6.88
C TYR A 31 9.99 5.58 6.70
N GLN A 32 10.55 5.30 5.52
CA GLN A 32 11.91 5.70 5.14
C GLN A 32 12.00 7.17 4.69
N ASN A 33 10.92 7.96 4.82
CA ASN A 33 10.83 9.35 4.36
C ASN A 33 11.11 9.52 2.86
N ILE A 34 10.79 8.51 2.05
CA ILE A 34 10.88 8.58 0.60
C ILE A 34 9.55 9.10 0.05
N ASP A 35 9.60 10.15 -0.77
CA ASP A 35 8.40 10.79 -1.31
C ASP A 35 7.52 9.82 -2.10
N LEU A 36 6.26 9.75 -1.71
CA LEU A 36 5.22 9.04 -2.43
C LEU A 36 4.73 9.87 -3.65
N LEU A 37 4.36 9.19 -4.72
CA LEU A 37 3.64 9.81 -5.85
C LEU A 37 2.18 10.09 -5.45
N PRO A 38 1.47 10.99 -6.15
CA PRO A 38 0.07 11.28 -5.87
C PRO A 38 -0.83 10.03 -5.85
N ASN A 39 -0.64 9.12 -6.82
CA ASN A 39 -1.41 7.87 -6.89
C ASN A 39 -1.05 6.88 -5.78
N GLU A 40 0.22 6.81 -5.38
CA GLU A 40 0.65 5.96 -4.25
C GLU A 40 0.00 6.44 -2.94
N ARG A 41 0.00 7.76 -2.68
CA ARG A 41 -0.73 8.35 -1.55
C ARG A 41 -2.23 8.08 -1.61
N LEU A 42 -2.82 8.18 -2.79
CA LEU A 42 -4.25 7.92 -2.98
C LEU A 42 -4.58 6.45 -2.69
N ALA A 43 -3.78 5.52 -3.18
CA ALA A 43 -3.94 4.09 -2.90
C ALA A 43 -3.82 3.77 -1.41
N LEU A 44 -2.87 4.38 -0.68
CA LEU A 44 -2.79 4.24 0.78
C LEU A 44 -4.09 4.70 1.46
N LYS A 45 -4.60 5.88 1.09
CA LYS A 45 -5.84 6.43 1.66
C LYS A 45 -7.05 5.55 1.37
N ASN A 46 -7.17 5.06 0.13
CA ASN A 46 -8.27 4.18 -0.29
C ASN A 46 -8.22 2.84 0.47
N TYR A 47 -7.05 2.21 0.56
CA TYR A 47 -6.88 0.98 1.33
C TYR A 47 -7.17 1.20 2.81
N ASP A 48 -6.68 2.27 3.43
CA ASP A 48 -6.93 2.56 4.84
C ASP A 48 -8.41 2.73 5.15
N ARG A 49 -9.13 3.44 4.28
CA ARG A 49 -10.58 3.64 4.42
C ARG A 49 -11.33 2.32 4.25
N PHE A 50 -11.05 1.59 3.17
CA PHE A 50 -11.62 0.26 2.92
C PHE A 50 -11.37 -0.71 4.08
N ARG A 51 -10.13 -0.77 4.60
CA ARG A 51 -9.74 -1.63 5.73
C ARG A 51 -10.59 -1.33 6.96
N ILE A 52 -10.72 -0.06 7.34
CA ILE A 52 -11.51 0.35 8.51
C ILE A 52 -12.98 -0.01 8.30
N THR A 53 -13.54 0.32 7.14
CA THR A 53 -14.92 0.01 6.76
C THR A 53 -15.22 -1.49 6.84
N GLU A 54 -14.34 -2.33 6.27
CA GLU A 54 -14.52 -3.78 6.29
C GLU A 54 -14.38 -4.40 7.68
N LEU A 55 -13.45 -3.91 8.50
CA LEU A 55 -13.29 -4.38 9.87
C LEU A 55 -14.49 -4.00 10.75
N ASN A 56 -15.03 -2.80 10.58
CA ASN A 56 -16.19 -2.32 11.34
C ASN A 56 -17.50 -3.07 11.00
N LYS A 57 -17.57 -3.74 9.85
CA LYS A 57 -18.73 -4.59 9.47
C LYS A 57 -18.76 -5.92 10.22
N GLN A 58 -17.66 -6.33 10.88
CA GLN A 58 -17.57 -7.66 11.47
C GLN A 58 -18.23 -7.71 12.85
N VAL A 59 -19.19 -8.61 13.03
CA VAL A 59 -20.03 -8.73 14.24
C VAL A 59 -19.46 -9.67 15.32
N SER A 60 -18.36 -10.37 15.04
CA SER A 60 -17.71 -11.27 15.99
C SER A 60 -16.20 -11.20 15.89
N LYS A 61 -15.52 -11.56 16.98
CA LYS A 61 -14.06 -11.59 17.08
C LYS A 61 -13.44 -12.49 16.00
N ASP A 62 -14.01 -13.66 15.77
CA ASP A 62 -13.50 -14.60 14.78
C ASP A 62 -13.62 -14.06 13.35
N LYS A 63 -14.77 -13.44 13.02
CA LYS A 63 -14.96 -12.79 11.71
C LYS A 63 -14.03 -11.60 11.53
N PHE A 64 -13.84 -10.81 12.59
CA PHE A 64 -12.87 -9.71 12.60
C PHE A 64 -11.46 -10.21 12.33
N HIS A 65 -11.01 -11.25 13.04
CA HIS A 65 -9.67 -11.82 12.87
C HIS A 65 -9.47 -12.37 11.45
N ASN A 66 -10.44 -13.13 10.93
CA ASN A 66 -10.38 -13.65 9.57
C ASN A 66 -10.33 -12.52 8.52
N LYS A 67 -11.16 -11.48 8.68
CA LYS A 67 -11.17 -10.32 7.78
C LYS A 67 -9.85 -9.54 7.87
N TYR A 68 -9.32 -9.35 9.07
CA TYR A 68 -8.03 -8.71 9.28
C TYR A 68 -6.90 -9.45 8.56
N MET A 69 -6.85 -10.77 8.66
CA MET A 69 -5.87 -11.60 7.95
C MET A 69 -6.00 -11.45 6.43
N GLN A 70 -7.22 -11.48 5.89
CA GLN A 70 -7.46 -11.24 4.46
C GLN A 70 -6.93 -9.87 4.01
N LEU A 71 -7.22 -8.82 4.78
CA LEU A 71 -6.79 -7.46 4.47
C LEU A 71 -5.26 -7.33 4.51
N GLN A 72 -4.59 -8.01 5.44
CA GLN A 72 -3.12 -8.06 5.51
C GLN A 72 -2.51 -8.77 4.29
N VAL A 73 -3.12 -9.89 3.85
CA VAL A 73 -2.68 -10.58 2.63
C VAL A 73 -2.81 -9.67 1.41
N MET A 74 -3.94 -8.98 1.25
CA MET A 74 -4.15 -8.02 0.16
C MET A 74 -3.10 -6.90 0.16
N ALA A 75 -2.77 -6.35 1.34
CA ALA A 75 -1.78 -5.28 1.43
C ALA A 75 -0.36 -5.69 1.03
N ASN A 76 -0.02 -6.97 1.16
CA ASN A 76 1.32 -7.50 0.86
C ASN A 76 1.43 -8.09 -0.55
N LEU A 77 0.35 -8.69 -1.07
CA LEU A 77 0.36 -9.54 -2.26
C LEU A 77 -0.45 -8.98 -3.44
N SER A 78 -0.88 -7.72 -3.39
CA SER A 78 -1.55 -7.05 -4.51
C SER A 78 -0.80 -5.79 -4.95
N PRO A 79 -0.78 -5.47 -6.26
CA PRO A 79 -0.33 -4.17 -6.75
C PRO A 79 -1.13 -3.05 -6.10
N PHE A 80 -0.49 -1.92 -5.76
CA PHE A 80 -1.17 -0.82 -5.10
C PHE A 80 -2.28 -0.22 -6.00
N GLU A 81 -2.14 -0.34 -7.32
CA GLU A 81 -3.11 0.11 -8.32
C GLU A 81 -4.47 -0.56 -8.18
N GLU A 82 -4.53 -1.75 -7.56
CA GLU A 82 -5.79 -2.39 -7.19
C GLU A 82 -6.68 -1.43 -6.37
N PHE A 83 -6.07 -0.72 -5.43
CA PHE A 83 -6.75 0.21 -4.53
C PHE A 83 -7.04 1.57 -5.15
N LEU A 84 -6.75 1.76 -6.43
CA LEU A 84 -7.21 2.91 -7.23
C LEU A 84 -8.54 2.65 -7.93
N LYS A 85 -9.08 1.43 -7.85
CA LYS A 85 -10.40 1.11 -8.38
C LYS A 85 -11.50 1.73 -7.52
N GLU A 86 -12.60 2.12 -8.15
CA GLU A 86 -13.74 2.80 -7.51
C GLU A 86 -14.33 2.04 -6.32
N VAL A 87 -14.26 0.70 -6.35
CA VAL A 87 -14.74 -0.17 -5.26
C VAL A 87 -14.07 0.13 -3.91
N TYR A 88 -12.90 0.77 -3.91
CA TYR A 88 -12.13 1.12 -2.72
C TYR A 88 -12.22 2.62 -2.33
N PHE A 89 -13.07 3.41 -2.98
CA PHE A 89 -13.21 4.84 -2.66
C PHE A 89 -14.15 5.11 -1.46
N SER A 90 -14.70 4.04 -0.88
CA SER A 90 -15.75 4.05 0.14
C SER A 90 -15.24 4.40 1.53
#